data_AF-A0A258K6Q6-F1
#
_entry.id   AF-A0A258K6Q6-F1
#
_cell.length_a   1.000
_cell.length_b   1.000
_cell.length_c   1.000
_cell.angle_alpha   90.00
_cell.angle_beta   90.00
_cell.angle_gamma   90.00
#
_symmetry.space_group_name_H-M   'P 1'
#
loop_
_entity.id
_entity.type
_entity.pdbx_description
1 polymer ?
#
loop_
_entity_poly.entity_id
_entity_poly.type
_entity_poly.pdbx_seq_one_letter_code
_entity_poly.pdbx_strand_id
1 'polypeptide(L)' 'KKLITLNAGASLKSLVGGLNALGVTPRDMISILQAVKAAGALQADIEVM' A
#
# COMPACT_ATOMS: atom_id res chain seq x y z
N LYS A 1 -33.03 -11.72 3.33
CA LYS A 1 -31.65 -11.32 3.70
C LYS A 1 -31.25 -10.15 2.79
N LYS A 2 -31.00 -8.94 3.32
CA LYS A 2 -30.44 -7.82 2.53
C LYS A 2 -28.94 -8.05 2.41
N LEU A 3 -28.43 -8.13 1.19
CA LEU A 3 -27.00 -8.09 0.93
C LEU A 3 -26.59 -6.61 0.87
N ILE A 4 -25.53 -6.27 1.61
CA ILE A 4 -24.97 -4.92 1.63
C ILE A 4 -23.64 -5.02 0.91
N THR A 5 -23.46 -4.25 -0.17
CA THR A 5 -22.18 -4.17 -0.88
C THR A 5 -21.26 -3.22 -0.14
N LEU A 6 -20.16 -3.74 0.39
CA LEU A 6 -19.11 -2.93 0.99
C LEU A 6 -18.19 -2.41 -0.12
N ASN A 7 -17.75 -1.16 0.00
CA ASN A 7 -16.74 -0.63 -0.92
C ASN A 7 -15.44 -1.43 -0.75
N ALA A 8 -14.82 -1.80 -1.86
CA ALA A 8 -13.52 -2.46 -1.84
C ALA A 8 -12.48 -1.55 -1.17
N GLY A 9 -11.56 -2.15 -0.42
CA GLY A 9 -10.44 -1.42 0.20
C GLY A 9 -9.50 -0.81 -0.85
N ALA A 10 -8.61 0.06 -0.39
CA ALA A 10 -7.58 0.64 -1.25
C ALA A 10 -6.63 -0.43 -1.79
N SER A 11 -6.29 -0.36 -3.08
CA SER A 11 -5.26 -1.22 -3.67
C SER A 11 -3.86 -0.66 -3.41
N LEU A 12 -2.85 -1.53 -3.40
CA LEU A 12 -1.45 -1.12 -3.31
C LEU A 12 -1.08 -0.10 -4.40
N LYS A 13 -1.61 -0.26 -5.62
CA LYS A 13 -1.43 0.69 -6.72
C LYS A 13 -1.96 2.09 -6.35
N SER A 14 -3.15 2.17 -5.76
CA SER A 14 -3.73 3.46 -5.33
C SER A 14 -2.91 4.10 -4.22
N LEU A 15 -2.38 3.31 -3.29
CA LEU A 15 -1.51 3.80 -2.21
C LEU A 15 -0.22 4.39 -2.79
N VAL A 16 0.50 3.62 -3.62
CA VAL A 16 1.74 4.06 -4.27
C VAL A 16 1.52 5.29 -5.13
N GLY A 17 0.41 5.33 -5.89
CA GLY A 17 0.04 6.50 -6.69
C GLY A 17 -0.16 7.76 -5.85
N GLY A 18 -0.82 7.64 -4.69
CA GLY A 18 -1.00 8.74 -3.75
C GLY A 18 0.33 9.24 -3.17
N LEU A 19 1.20 8.33 -2.74
CA LEU A 19 2.54 8.68 -2.21
C LEU A 19 3.42 9.34 -3.29
N ASN A 20 3.38 8.85 -4.52
CA ASN A 20 4.09 9.48 -5.65
C ASN A 20 3.59 10.91 -5.92
N ALA A 21 2.27 11.13 -5.89
CA ALA A 21 1.68 12.45 -6.09
C ALA A 21 2.05 13.44 -4.97
N LEU A 22 2.30 12.93 -3.76
CA LEU A 22 2.79 13.71 -2.62
C LEU A 22 4.31 13.98 -2.67
N GLY A 23 5.02 13.47 -3.69
CA GLY A 23 6.46 13.67 -3.85
C GLY A 23 7.30 12.85 -2.88
N VAL A 24 6.76 11.75 -2.34
CA VAL A 24 7.51 10.85 -1.45
C VAL A 24 8.68 10.24 -2.23
N THR A 25 9.88 10.26 -1.63
CA THR A 25 11.06 9.72 -2.31
C THR A 25 10.99 8.19 -2.41
N PRO A 26 11.66 7.56 -3.40
CA PRO A 26 11.69 6.10 -3.50
C PRO A 26 12.19 5.41 -2.22
N ARG A 27 13.16 6.03 -1.52
CA ARG A 27 13.70 5.49 -0.26
C ARG A 27 12.64 5.48 0.84
N ASP A 28 11.92 6.57 1.00
CA ASP A 28 10.84 6.68 1.99
C ASP A 28 9.68 5.74 1.63
N MET A 29 9.38 5.59 0.34
CA MET A 29 8.37 4.65 -0.13
C MET A 29 8.73 3.20 0.27
N ILE A 30 9.99 2.80 0.10
CA ILE A 30 10.46 1.48 0.54
C ILE A 30 10.25 1.33 2.06
N SER A 31 10.63 2.33 2.86
CA SER A 31 10.45 2.29 4.31
C SER A 31 8.98 2.19 4.72
N ILE A 32 8.08 2.92 4.04
CA ILE A 32 6.63 2.84 4.25
C ILE A 32 6.12 1.44 3.92
N LEU A 33 6.47 0.88 2.75
CA LEU A 33 6.04 -0.45 2.34
C LEU A 33 6.55 -1.54 3.29
N GLN A 34 7.79 -1.41 3.77
CA GLN A 34 8.36 -2.31 4.79
C GLN A 34 7.58 -2.22 6.11
N ALA A 35 7.20 -1.02 6.56
CA ALA A 35 6.38 -0.84 7.75
C ALA A 35 4.99 -1.46 7.59
N VAL A 36 4.35 -1.31 6.41
CA VAL A 36 3.05 -1.92 6.11
C VAL A 36 3.16 -3.46 6.09
N LYS A 37 4.25 -4.02 5.54
CA LYS A 37 4.56 -5.45 5.61
C LYS A 37 4.72 -5.92 7.05
N ALA A 38 5.50 -5.21 7.86
CA ALA A 38 5.73 -5.54 9.27
C ALA A 38 4.46 -5.47 10.12
N ALA A 39 3.52 -4.59 9.75
CA ALA A 39 2.18 -4.52 10.37
C ALA A 39 1.24 -5.67 9.96
N GLY A 40 1.67 -6.57 9.07
CA GLY A 40 0.86 -7.66 8.53
C GLY A 40 -0.20 -7.21 7.52
N ALA A 41 -0.18 -5.94 7.10
CA ALA A 41 -1.12 -5.38 6.14
C ALA A 41 -0.71 -5.60 4.68
N LEU A 42 0.53 -6.02 4.43
CA LEU A 42 1.05 -6.35 3.11
C LEU A 42 1.72 -7.73 3.12
N GLN A 43 1.15 -8.67 2.38
CA GLN A 43 1.70 -10.00 2.18
C GLN A 43 2.50 -10.04 0.87
N ALA A 44 3.77 -9.61 0.91
CA ALA A 44 4.66 -9.60 -0.25
C ALA A 44 6.14 -9.51 0.17
N ASP A 45 7.03 -9.85 -0.76
CA ASP A 45 8.46 -9.54 -0.64
C ASP A 45 8.79 -8.27 -1.41
N ILE A 46 9.65 -7.45 -0.80
CA ILE A 46 10.10 -6.18 -1.37
C ILE A 46 11.50 -6.45 -1.90
N GLU A 47 11.65 -6.38 -3.22
CA GLU A 47 12.91 -6.53 -3.92
C GLU A 47 13.41 -5.14 -4.36
N VAL A 48 14.69 -4.87 -4.14
CA VAL A 48 15.35 -3.62 -4.55
C VAL A 48 16.57 -4.03 -5.37
N MET A 49 16.55 -3.72 -6.67
CA MET A 49 17.66 -3.98 -7.61
C MET A 49 18.43 -2.70 -7.90
#